data_AF-A0A800ERL8-F1
#
_entry.id   AF-A0A800ERL8-F1
#
_cell.length_a   1.000
_cell.length_b   1.000
_cell.length_c   1.000
_cell.angle_alpha   90.00
_cell.angle_beta   90.00
_cell.angle_gamma   90.00
#
_symmetry.space_group_name_H-M   'P 1'
#
loop_
_entity.id
_entity.type
_entity.pdbx_description
1 polymer ?
#
loop_
_entity_poly.entity_id
_entity_poly.type
_entity_poly.pdbx_seq_one_letter_code
_entity_poly.pdbx_strand_id
1 'polypeptide(L)'
;RPIPDFLVVDGGKGQLGAARGALQELGVTDVALAALAKREELVFRPDRPDPIRLGRKNPALHLLQRLRDEAHRFAVSYNRKLRSKRTLRSDLSQVPGIGPERQKMLLSRFGSVRGVKAATPQEIARLPGISDTLAVRILTYVGS
;
A
#
# COMPACT_ATOMS: atom_id res chain seq x y z
N ARG A 1 18.60 -8.01 0.95
CA ARG A 1 18.42 -7.25 2.20
C ARG A 1 18.62 -8.24 3.34
N PRO A 2 19.29 -7.86 4.45
CA PRO A 2 19.43 -8.75 5.60
C PRO A 2 18.07 -9.04 6.24
N ILE A 3 17.96 -10.18 6.90
CA ILE A 3 16.81 -10.55 7.73
C ILE A 3 16.81 -9.63 8.96
N PRO A 4 15.67 -9.05 9.37
CA PRO A 4 15.61 -8.19 10.55
C PRO A 4 15.74 -8.99 11.84
N ASP A 5 16.33 -8.41 12.88
CA ASP A 5 16.44 -9.06 14.19
C ASP A 5 15.08 -9.16 14.91
N PHE A 6 14.13 -8.26 14.57
CA PHE A 6 12.80 -8.21 15.17
C PHE A 6 11.71 -7.88 14.15
N LEU A 7 10.66 -8.70 14.14
CA LEU A 7 9.47 -8.53 13.32
C LEU A 7 8.26 -8.23 14.22
N VAL A 8 7.54 -7.15 13.91
CA VAL A 8 6.29 -6.78 14.58
C VAL A 8 5.15 -6.88 13.58
N VAL A 9 4.11 -7.61 13.96
CA VAL A 9 2.90 -7.82 13.17
C VAL A 9 1.78 -6.92 13.69
N ASP A 10 1.11 -6.21 12.80
CA ASP A 10 -0.13 -5.48 13.12
C ASP A 10 -1.28 -6.49 13.22
N GLY A 11 -1.66 -6.86 14.45
CA GLY A 11 -2.68 -7.88 14.68
C GLY A 11 -2.58 -8.56 16.05
N GLY A 12 -3.46 -9.55 16.26
CA GLY A 12 -3.49 -10.37 17.47
C GLY A 12 -2.83 -11.73 17.27
N LYS A 13 -3.22 -12.68 18.14
CA LYS A 13 -2.66 -14.05 18.17
C LYS A 13 -2.77 -14.81 16.84
N GLY A 14 -3.85 -14.60 16.08
CA GLY A 14 -4.03 -15.24 14.77
C GLY A 14 -2.99 -14.77 13.74
N GLN A 15 -2.81 -13.46 13.60
CA GLN A 15 -1.82 -12.87 12.68
C GLN A 15 -0.38 -13.25 13.09
N LEU A 16 -0.11 -13.29 14.40
CA LEU A 16 1.16 -13.78 14.93
C LEU A 16 1.43 -15.24 14.52
N GLY A 17 0.43 -16.11 14.63
CA GLY A 17 0.53 -17.51 14.22
C GLY A 17 0.82 -17.66 12.73
N ALA A 18 0.13 -16.90 11.88
CA ALA A 18 0.36 -16.90 10.43
C ALA A 18 1.79 -16.44 10.08
N ALA A 19 2.26 -15.35 10.69
CA ALA A 19 3.62 -14.85 10.47
C ALA A 19 4.68 -15.87 10.92
N ARG A 20 4.46 -16.54 12.06
CA ARG A 20 5.35 -17.61 12.54
C ARG A 20 5.39 -18.79 11.57
N GLY A 21 4.24 -19.24 11.06
CA GLY A 21 4.17 -20.31 10.07
C GLY A 21 4.98 -19.98 8.82
N ALA A 22 4.81 -18.77 8.29
CA ALA A 22 5.59 -18.30 7.13
C ALA A 22 7.11 -18.26 7.38
N LEU A 23 7.54 -17.81 8.57
CA LEU A 23 8.97 -17.83 8.94
C LEU A 23 9.51 -19.26 9.03
N GLN A 24 8.74 -20.19 9.58
CA GLN A 24 9.11 -21.61 9.67
C GLN A 24 9.23 -22.27 8.29
N GLU A 25 8.28 -21.99 7.38
CA GLU A 25 8.34 -22.47 5.99
C GLU A 25 9.57 -21.96 5.24
N LEU A 26 10.05 -20.76 5.59
CA LEU A 26 11.26 -20.16 5.02
C LEU A 26 12.55 -20.60 5.73
N GLY A 27 12.47 -21.43 6.78
CA GLY A 27 13.61 -21.86 7.58
C GLY A 27 14.25 -20.74 8.42
N VAL A 28 13.52 -19.65 8.68
CA VAL A 28 14.01 -18.49 9.43
C VAL A 28 13.69 -18.67 10.91
N THR A 29 14.72 -18.91 11.73
CA THR A 29 14.57 -19.19 13.17
C THR A 29 15.02 -18.04 14.07
N ASP A 30 15.91 -17.18 13.60
CA ASP A 30 16.67 -16.26 14.46
C ASP A 30 16.05 -14.86 14.57
N VAL A 31 14.76 -14.75 14.22
CA VAL A 31 14.02 -13.48 14.24
C VAL A 31 13.09 -13.45 15.43
N ALA A 32 13.27 -12.46 16.31
CA ALA A 32 12.30 -12.21 17.36
C ALA A 32 10.98 -11.75 16.74
N LEU A 33 9.86 -12.25 17.24
CA LEU A 33 8.53 -12.00 16.67
C LEU A 33 7.55 -11.55 17.75
N ALA A 34 6.79 -10.50 17.45
CA ALA A 34 5.69 -10.04 18.30
C ALA A 34 4.52 -9.52 17.45
N ALA A 35 3.34 -9.43 18.07
CA ALA A 35 2.19 -8.76 17.48
C ALA A 35 1.55 -7.79 18.47
N LEU A 36 1.03 -6.67 17.98
CA LEU A 36 0.31 -5.67 18.80
C LEU A 36 -1.16 -5.61 18.40
N ALA A 37 -2.06 -6.04 19.29
CA ALA A 37 -3.49 -5.96 19.05
C ALA A 37 -3.99 -4.52 19.21
N LYS A 38 -4.65 -4.00 18.17
CA LYS A 38 -5.02 -2.59 18.05
C LYS A 38 -6.03 -2.09 19.08
N ARG A 39 -6.96 -2.93 19.56
CA ARG A 39 -8.04 -2.48 20.45
C ARG A 39 -7.60 -2.47 21.91
N GLU A 40 -6.92 -3.53 22.34
CA GLU A 40 -6.55 -3.74 23.73
C GLU A 40 -5.09 -3.37 24.04
N GLU A 41 -4.30 -3.01 23.01
CA GLU A 41 -2.87 -2.69 23.10
C GLU A 41 -2.05 -3.80 23.78
N LEU A 42 -2.48 -5.04 23.52
CA LEU A 42 -1.88 -6.25 24.05
C LEU A 42 -0.76 -6.75 23.14
N VAL A 43 0.37 -7.07 23.74
CA VAL A 43 1.54 -7.61 23.03
C VAL A 43 1.51 -9.13 23.09
N PHE A 44 1.44 -9.78 21.94
CA PHE A 44 1.50 -11.23 21.81
C PHE A 44 2.89 -11.66 21.38
N ARG A 45 3.36 -12.79 21.92
CA ARG A 45 4.63 -13.41 21.53
C ARG A 45 4.47 -14.92 21.30
N PRO A 46 5.25 -15.54 20.39
CA PRO A 46 5.13 -16.96 20.09
C PRO A 46 5.44 -17.89 21.26
N ASP A 47 6.34 -17.44 22.14
CA ASP A 47 6.86 -18.18 23.29
C ASP A 47 5.98 -18.03 24.54
N ARG A 48 4.83 -17.34 24.43
CA ARG A 48 3.93 -17.11 25.56
C ARG A 48 2.47 -17.39 25.21
N PRO A 49 1.73 -18.14 26.06
CA PRO A 49 0.31 -18.38 25.82
C PRO A 49 -0.54 -17.12 26.01
N ASP A 50 -0.17 -16.32 27.04
CA ASP A 50 -0.88 -15.13 27.47
C ASP A 50 -0.25 -13.84 26.90
N PRO A 51 -1.07 -12.83 26.58
CA PRO A 51 -0.58 -11.55 26.13
C PRO A 51 0.08 -10.75 27.26
N ILE A 52 1.08 -9.95 26.90
CA ILE A 52 1.73 -9.00 27.79
C ILE A 52 0.94 -7.69 27.73
N ARG A 53 0.44 -7.25 28.88
CA ARG A 53 -0.15 -5.92 29.04
C ARG A 53 0.91 -4.96 29.56
N LEU A 54 1.35 -4.04 28.71
CA LEU A 54 2.26 -2.97 29.12
C LEU A 54 1.48 -1.82 29.74
N GLY A 55 2.06 -1.18 30.75
CA GLY A 55 1.48 0.04 31.34
C GLY A 55 1.41 1.16 30.29
N ARG A 56 0.39 2.01 30.37
CA ARG A 56 0.15 3.08 29.37
C ARG A 56 1.31 4.06 29.19
N LYS A 57 2.14 4.26 30.23
CA LYS A 57 3.32 5.13 30.18
C LYS A 57 4.60 4.39 29.78
N ASN A 58 4.52 3.09 29.50
CA ASN A 58 5.70 2.27 29.21
C ASN A 58 6.28 2.65 27.83
N PRO A 59 7.57 3.04 27.74
CA PRO A 59 8.19 3.42 26.47
C PRO A 59 8.14 2.33 25.39
N ALA A 60 8.20 1.04 25.78
CA ALA A 60 8.14 -0.07 24.83
C ALA A 60 6.78 -0.14 24.12
N LEU A 61 5.69 0.19 24.83
CA LEU A 61 4.36 0.25 24.24
C LEU A 61 4.29 1.35 23.17
N HIS A 62 4.79 2.55 23.51
CA HIS A 62 4.82 3.67 22.56
C HIS A 62 5.65 3.35 21.31
N LEU A 63 6.76 2.63 21.45
CA LEU A 63 7.55 2.19 20.31
C LEU A 63 6.76 1.23 19.41
N LEU A 64 6.12 0.21 19.99
CA LEU A 64 5.31 -0.74 19.22
C LEU A 64 4.13 -0.05 18.52
N GLN A 65 3.50 0.92 19.17
CA GLN A 65 2.43 1.73 18.57
C GLN A 65 2.93 2.53 17.38
N ARG A 66 4.10 3.19 17.49
CA ARG A 66 4.69 3.92 16.36
C ARG A 66 5.02 3.01 15.18
N LEU A 67 5.58 1.82 15.45
CA LEU A 67 5.86 0.83 14.40
C LEU A 67 4.57 0.39 13.70
N ARG A 68 3.52 0.11 14.47
CA ARG A 68 2.19 -0.23 13.93
C ARG A 68 1.61 0.90 13.10
N ASP A 69 1.63 2.13 13.62
CA ASP A 69 1.03 3.28 12.95
C ASP A 69 1.76 3.58 11.63
N GLU A 70 3.08 3.39 11.59
CA GLU A 70 3.87 3.51 10.36
C GLU A 70 3.57 2.37 9.36
N ALA A 71 3.47 1.13 9.83
CA ALA A 71 3.07 0.00 9.01
C ALA A 71 1.66 0.21 8.42
N HIS A 72 0.71 0.67 9.24
CA HIS A 72 -0.65 1.00 8.83
C HIS A 72 -0.67 2.15 7.82
N ARG A 73 0.08 3.24 8.07
CA ARG A 73 0.22 4.39 7.17
C ARG A 73 0.76 3.94 5.80
N PHE A 74 1.79 3.09 5.80
CA PHE A 74 2.37 2.54 4.58
C PHE A 74 1.35 1.68 3.82
N ALA A 75 0.69 0.75 4.50
CA ALA A 75 -0.31 -0.13 3.90
C ALA A 75 -1.50 0.64 3.30
N VAL A 76 -2.04 1.62 4.02
CA VAL A 76 -3.13 2.49 3.54
C VAL A 76 -2.68 3.29 2.32
N SER A 77 -1.48 3.89 2.36
CA SER A 77 -0.94 4.69 1.26
C SER A 77 -0.73 3.84 0.01
N TYR A 78 -0.17 2.64 0.17
CA TYR A 78 0.02 1.68 -0.91
C TYR A 78 -1.30 1.23 -1.53
N ASN A 79 -2.28 0.86 -0.71
CA ASN A 79 -3.62 0.47 -1.17
C ASN A 79 -4.34 1.62 -1.88
N ARG A 80 -4.20 2.85 -1.39
CA ARG A 80 -4.73 4.05 -2.07
C ARG A 80 -4.09 4.22 -3.45
N LYS A 81 -2.77 4.03 -3.57
CA LYS A 81 -2.05 4.09 -4.85
C LYS A 81 -2.53 3.01 -5.82
N LEU A 82 -2.68 1.76 -5.36
CA LEU A 82 -3.20 0.66 -6.18
C LEU A 82 -4.63 0.92 -6.67
N ARG A 83 -5.52 1.35 -5.77
CA ARG A 83 -6.90 1.70 -6.11
C ARG A 83 -6.94 2.82 -7.14
N SER A 84 -6.15 3.88 -6.95
CA SER A 84 -6.10 5.02 -7.86
C SER A 84 -5.64 4.63 -9.27
N LYS A 85 -4.65 3.73 -9.38
CA LYS A 85 -4.23 3.17 -10.68
C LYS A 85 -5.33 2.33 -11.33
N ARG A 86 -6.06 1.52 -10.54
CA ARG A 86 -7.17 0.71 -11.06
C ARG A 86 -8.30 1.57 -11.60
N THR A 87 -8.70 2.62 -10.87
CA THR A 87 -9.71 3.59 -11.32
C THR A 87 -9.27 4.25 -12.61
N LEU A 88 -8.03 4.74 -12.69
CA LEU A 88 -7.53 5.35 -13.93
C LEU A 88 -7.53 4.40 -15.11
N ARG A 89 -7.17 3.13 -14.91
CA ARG A 89 -7.25 2.13 -15.97
C ARG A 89 -8.69 1.92 -16.45
N SER A 90 -9.66 1.88 -15.52
CA SER A 90 -11.08 1.77 -15.83
C SER A 90 -11.57 2.97 -16.65
N ASP A 91 -11.30 4.19 -16.20
CA ASP A 91 -11.79 5.40 -16.86
C ASP A 91 -11.15 5.57 -18.25
N LEU A 92 -9.83 5.33 -18.36
CA LEU A 92 -9.14 5.39 -19.65
C LEU A 92 -9.61 4.30 -20.63
N SER A 93 -10.10 3.15 -20.14
CA SER A 93 -10.62 2.08 -21.02
C SER A 93 -11.91 2.47 -21.73
N GLN A 94 -12.65 3.45 -21.20
CA GLN A 94 -13.87 3.96 -21.80
C GLN A 94 -13.60 5.01 -22.88
N VAL A 95 -12.36 5.49 -23.01
CA VAL A 95 -11.98 6.52 -23.99
C VAL A 95 -11.78 5.87 -25.37
N PRO A 96 -12.57 6.22 -26.39
CA PRO A 96 -12.37 5.69 -27.73
C PRO A 96 -10.97 6.04 -28.28
N GLY A 97 -10.28 5.04 -28.81
CA GLY A 97 -8.91 5.19 -29.33
C GLY A 97 -7.80 5.03 -28.28
N ILE A 98 -8.11 4.66 -27.04
CA ILE A 98 -7.12 4.39 -25.98
C ILE A 98 -7.00 2.88 -25.70
N GLY A 99 -6.01 2.25 -26.33
CA GLY A 99 -5.63 0.87 -26.08
C GLY A 99 -4.71 0.67 -24.86
N PRO A 100 -4.41 -0.58 -24.48
CA PRO A 100 -3.66 -0.92 -23.26
C PRO A 100 -2.29 -0.24 -23.13
N GLU A 101 -1.56 -0.08 -24.23
CA GLU A 101 -0.24 0.57 -24.22
C GLU A 101 -0.32 2.06 -23.87
N ARG A 102 -1.27 2.79 -24.47
CA ARG A 102 -1.52 4.20 -24.15
C ARG A 102 -2.01 4.36 -22.70
N GLN A 103 -2.84 3.44 -22.20
CA GLN A 103 -3.26 3.42 -20.79
C GLN A 103 -2.06 3.28 -19.85
N LYS A 104 -1.17 2.31 -20.12
CA LYS A 104 0.03 2.07 -19.32
C LYS A 104 0.96 3.28 -19.34
N MET A 105 1.10 3.94 -20.48
CA MET A 105 1.90 5.15 -20.63
C MET A 105 1.35 6.31 -19.79
N LEU A 106 0.05 6.57 -19.88
CA LEU A 106 -0.65 7.60 -19.08
C LEU A 106 -0.54 7.30 -17.57
N LEU A 107 -0.74 6.04 -17.18
CA LEU A 107 -0.58 5.57 -15.79
C LEU A 107 0.85 5.75 -15.28
N SER A 108 1.84 5.51 -16.13
CA SER A 108 3.25 5.63 -15.75
C SER A 108 3.66 7.10 -15.60
N ARG A 109 3.18 7.97 -16.48
CA ARG A 109 3.52 9.40 -16.49
C ARG A 109 2.78 10.21 -15.41
N PHE A 110 1.50 9.93 -15.19
CA PHE A 110 0.61 10.76 -14.35
C PHE A 110 0.15 10.04 -13.07
N GLY A 111 0.33 8.73 -12.98
CA GLY A 111 0.13 7.94 -11.76
C GLY A 111 -1.33 7.65 -11.36
N SER A 112 -2.26 8.56 -11.62
CA SER A 112 -3.66 8.51 -11.16
C SER A 112 -4.62 9.30 -12.05
N VAL A 113 -5.93 9.07 -11.92
CA VAL A 113 -7.00 9.90 -12.54
C VAL A 113 -6.80 11.37 -12.23
N ARG A 114 -6.58 11.68 -10.94
CA ARG A 114 -6.35 13.06 -10.51
C ARG A 114 -5.11 13.66 -11.19
N GLY A 115 -4.04 12.88 -11.33
CA GLY A 115 -2.83 13.32 -12.03
C GLY A 115 -3.07 13.60 -13.51
N VAL A 116 -3.92 12.81 -14.17
CA VAL A 116 -4.31 13.07 -15.57
C VAL A 116 -5.22 14.31 -15.65
N LYS A 117 -6.23 14.45 -14.76
CA LYS A 117 -7.10 15.64 -14.71
C LYS A 117 -6.35 16.95 -14.45
N ALA A 118 -5.24 16.88 -13.72
CA ALA A 118 -4.41 18.04 -13.39
C ALA A 118 -3.41 18.40 -14.50
N ALA A 119 -3.20 17.51 -15.48
CA ALA A 119 -2.31 17.77 -16.60
C ALA A 119 -3.00 18.63 -17.67
N THR A 120 -2.21 19.44 -18.36
CA THR A 120 -2.68 20.18 -19.53
C THR A 120 -2.85 19.24 -20.73
N PRO A 121 -3.73 19.58 -21.70
CA PRO A 121 -3.83 18.82 -22.95
C PRO A 121 -2.48 18.66 -23.65
N GLN A 122 -1.63 19.69 -23.62
CA GLN A 122 -0.30 19.69 -24.24
C GLN A 122 0.65 18.72 -23.55
N GLU A 123 0.62 18.61 -22.22
CA GLU A 123 1.43 17.63 -21.49
C GLU A 123 1.04 16.18 -21.81
N ILE A 124 -0.25 15.94 -22.06
CA ILE A 124 -0.76 14.63 -22.47
C ILE A 124 -0.39 14.34 -23.93
N ALA A 125 -0.50 15.33 -24.83
CA ALA A 125 -0.17 15.19 -26.25
C ALA A 125 1.33 14.98 -26.52
N ARG A 126 2.22 15.36 -25.59
CA ARG A 126 3.66 15.03 -25.67
C ARG A 126 3.94 13.53 -25.59
N LEU A 127 2.98 12.71 -25.16
CA LEU A 127 3.15 11.28 -25.10
C LEU A 127 3.09 10.64 -26.51
N PRO A 128 4.00 9.70 -26.83
CA PRO A 128 4.01 9.04 -28.13
C PRO A 128 2.65 8.48 -28.55
N GLY A 129 2.25 8.86 -29.76
CA GLY A 129 1.00 8.39 -30.36
C GLY A 129 -0.27 8.98 -29.75
N ILE A 130 -0.18 10.09 -29.00
CA ILE A 130 -1.35 10.86 -28.55
C ILE A 130 -1.39 12.20 -29.29
N SER A 131 -2.43 12.43 -30.10
CA SER A 131 -2.66 13.74 -30.75
C SER A 131 -3.27 14.74 -29.78
N ASP A 132 -3.20 16.03 -30.09
CA ASP A 132 -3.87 17.09 -29.30
C ASP A 132 -5.38 16.82 -29.17
N THR A 133 -6.02 16.37 -30.25
CA THR A 133 -7.43 15.99 -30.26
C THR A 133 -7.73 14.82 -29.32
N LEU A 134 -6.84 13.83 -29.24
CA LEU A 134 -6.98 12.71 -28.33
C LEU A 134 -6.70 13.13 -26.88
N ALA A 135 -5.75 14.03 -26.64
CA ALA A 135 -5.45 14.57 -25.33
C ALA A 135 -6.64 15.33 -24.72
N VAL A 136 -7.29 16.20 -25.50
CA VAL A 136 -8.52 16.89 -25.07
C VAL A 136 -9.62 15.88 -24.75
N ARG A 137 -9.84 14.89 -25.64
CA ARG A 137 -10.85 13.85 -25.42
C ARG A 137 -10.59 13.02 -24.17
N ILE A 138 -9.34 12.66 -23.89
CA ILE A 138 -8.96 11.98 -22.63
C ILE A 138 -9.43 12.83 -21.45
N LEU A 139 -9.07 14.12 -21.41
CA LEU A 139 -9.44 15.02 -20.31
C LEU A 139 -10.94 15.19 -20.15
N THR A 140 -11.70 15.26 -21.25
CA THR A 140 -13.17 15.29 -21.20
C THR A 140 -13.74 14.04 -20.54
N TYR A 141 -13.27 12.86 -20.95
CA TYR A 141 -13.77 11.57 -20.44
C TYR A 141 -13.39 11.31 -18.99
N VAL A 142 -12.13 11.55 -18.60
CA VAL A 142 -11.77 11.41 -17.18
C VAL A 142 -12.39 12.52 -16.35
N GLY A 143 -12.51 13.75 -16.87
CA GLY A 143 -13.00 14.94 -16.19
C GLY A 143 -14.48 14.90 -15.80
N SER A 144 -15.29 14.21 -16.59
CA SER A 144 -16.72 13.94 -16.35
C SER A 144 -16.97 13.05 -15.12
#